data_AF-T1BZV0-F1
#
_entry.id   AF-T1BZV0-F1
#
_cell.length_a   1.000
_cell.length_b   1.000
_cell.length_c   1.000
_cell.angle_alpha   90.00
_cell.angle_beta   90.00
_cell.angle_gamma   90.00
#
_symmetry.space_group_name_H-M   'P 1'
#
loop_
_entity.id
_entity.type
_entity.pdbx_description
1 polymer ?
#
loop_
_entity_poly.entity_id
_entity_poly.type
_entity_poly.pdbx_seq_one_letter_code
_entity_poly.pdbx_strand_id
1 'polypeptide(L)'
;MPLFVVIDPFGSLVLFLGITSGMTPEARRTITKDASFYGFVILVFFAFVGKYILLFFGISTEALELAGGLILLIMGIQMVREGDRPKSQGGNVEPDV
;
A
#
# COMPACT_ATOMS: atom_id res chain seq x y z
N MET A 1 16.97 -7.64 -0.86
CA MET A 1 16.96 -6.21 -0.47
C MET A 1 15.93 -5.30 -1.18
N PRO A 2 15.14 -5.68 -2.22
CA PRO A 2 14.13 -4.78 -2.79
C PRO A 2 12.83 -4.68 -1.97
N LEU A 3 12.56 -5.67 -1.10
CA LEU A 3 11.31 -5.74 -0.35
C LEU A 3 11.05 -4.51 0.54
N PHE A 4 12.08 -3.87 1.09
CA PHE A 4 11.91 -2.64 1.87
C PHE A 4 11.34 -1.49 1.05
N VAL A 5 11.76 -1.37 -0.21
CA VAL A 5 11.28 -0.34 -1.13
C VAL A 5 9.84 -0.66 -1.57
N VAL A 6 9.54 -1.94 -1.81
CA VAL A 6 8.21 -2.39 -2.24
C VAL A 6 7.16 -2.30 -1.12
N ILE A 7 7.52 -2.65 0.11
CA ILE A 7 6.59 -2.69 1.25
C ILE A 7 6.39 -1.30 1.87
N ASP A 8 7.33 -0.37 1.65
CA ASP A 8 7.33 0.99 2.20
C ASP A 8 6.91 1.03 3.69
N PRO A 9 7.72 0.44 4.59
CA PRO A 9 7.36 0.36 6.00
C PRO A 9 7.31 1.74 6.66
N PHE A 10 8.11 2.71 6.18
CA PHE A 10 8.16 4.05 6.76
C PHE A 10 6.95 4.90 6.35
N GLY A 11 6.62 4.94 5.05
CA GLY A 11 5.44 5.66 4.59
C GLY A 11 4.17 5.09 5.19
N SER A 12 4.03 3.76 5.22
CA SER A 12 2.91 3.08 5.85
C SER A 12 2.81 3.36 7.35
N LEU A 13 3.94 3.41 8.07
CA LEU A 13 3.96 3.73 9.51
C LEU A 13 3.56 5.17 9.79
N VAL A 14 4.13 6.14 9.06
CA VAL A 14 3.81 7.57 9.21
C VAL A 14 2.34 7.83 8.87
N LEU A 15 1.85 7.24 7.78
CA LEU A 15 0.45 7.29 7.39
C LEU A 15 -0.45 6.71 8.49
N PHE A 16 -0.11 5.51 8.98
CA PHE A 16 -0.87 4.84 10.04
C PHE A 16 -0.92 5.68 11.32
N LEU A 17 0.21 6.28 11.74
CA LEU A 17 0.23 7.18 12.89
C LEU A 17 -0.62 8.44 12.65
N GLY A 18 -0.59 9.00 11.45
CA GLY A 18 -1.41 10.15 11.08
C GLY A 18 -2.90 9.87 11.21
N ILE A 19 -3.38 8.77 10.62
CA ILE A 19 -4.80 8.40 10.63
C ILE A 19 -5.28 7.85 11.98
N THR A 20 -4.39 7.27 12.80
CA THR A 20 -4.77 6.67 14.10
C THR A 20 -4.54 7.56 15.31
N SER A 21 -3.96 8.76 15.13
CA SER A 21 -3.60 9.70 16.20
C SER A 21 -4.75 10.13 17.12
N GLY A 22 -6.00 10.07 16.64
CA GLY A 22 -7.21 10.43 17.40
C GLY A 22 -8.12 9.25 17.78
N MET A 23 -7.72 8.00 17.52
CA MET A 23 -8.57 6.83 17.72
C MET A 23 -8.43 6.23 19.13
N THR A 24 -9.51 5.63 19.64
CA THR A 24 -9.46 4.87 20.90
C THR A 24 -8.58 3.62 20.75
N PRO A 25 -7.99 3.12 21.84
CA PRO A 25 -7.15 1.92 21.81
C PRO A 25 -7.86 0.69 21.22
N GLU A 26 -9.18 0.53 21.46
CA GLU A 26 -9.96 -0.58 20.91
C GLU A 26 -10.13 -0.48 19.40
N ALA A 27 -10.44 0.72 18.89
CA ALA A 27 -10.59 0.96 17.46
C ALA A 27 -9.26 0.73 16.71
N ARG A 28 -8.16 1.26 17.27
CA ARG A 28 -6.82 1.08 16.70
C ARG A 28 -6.42 -0.38 16.60
N ARG A 29 -6.72 -1.20 17.63
CA ARG A 29 -6.40 -2.64 17.64
C ARG A 29 -7.17 -3.42 16.59
N THR A 30 -8.43 -3.05 16.34
CA THR A 30 -9.27 -3.67 15.31
C THR A 30 -8.71 -3.37 13.93
N ILE A 31 -8.41 -2.09 13.64
CA ILE A 31 -7.83 -1.68 12.36
C ILE A 31 -6.48 -2.34 12.10
N THR A 32 -5.60 -2.46 13.10
CA THR A 32 -4.31 -3.15 12.93
C THR A 32 -4.50 -4.62 12.55
N LYS A 33 -5.46 -5.31 13.17
CA LYS A 33 -5.75 -6.72 12.84
C LYS A 33 -6.30 -6.86 11.43
N ASP A 34 -7.25 -6.02 11.07
CA ASP A 34 -7.88 -6.06 9.75
C ASP A 34 -6.86 -5.75 8.65
N ALA A 35 -6.07 -4.68 8.81
CA ALA A 35 -5.01 -4.32 7.87
C ALA A 35 -3.99 -5.45 7.70
N SER A 36 -3.57 -6.08 8.80
CA SER A 36 -2.63 -7.21 8.75
C SER A 36 -3.25 -8.43 8.08
N PHE A 37 -4.52 -8.73 8.36
CA PHE A 37 -5.22 -9.88 7.79
C PHE A 37 -5.43 -9.71 6.28
N TYR A 38 -5.97 -8.58 5.83
CA TYR A 38 -6.15 -8.30 4.41
C TYR A 38 -4.80 -8.27 3.68
N GLY A 39 -3.78 -7.62 4.26
CA GLY A 39 -2.43 -7.62 3.70
C GLY A 39 -1.87 -9.03 3.54
N PHE A 40 -2.00 -9.87 4.57
CA PHE A 40 -1.56 -11.27 4.52
C PHE A 40 -2.30 -12.06 3.43
N VAL A 41 -3.63 -11.94 3.34
CA VAL A 41 -4.43 -12.64 2.33
C VAL A 41 -4.04 -12.21 0.92
N ILE A 42 -3.86 -10.92 0.67
CA ILE A 42 -3.44 -10.39 -0.64
C ILE A 42 -2.05 -10.91 -1.01
N LEU A 43 -1.09 -10.85 -0.07
CA LEU A 43 0.28 -11.34 -0.30
C LEU A 43 0.29 -12.83 -0.62
N VAL A 44 -0.43 -13.64 0.15
CA VAL A 44 -0.57 -15.09 -0.07
C VAL A 44 -1.21 -15.35 -1.43
N PHE A 45 -2.31 -14.67 -1.74
CA PHE A 45 -2.99 -14.82 -3.03
C PHE A 45 -2.06 -14.51 -4.20
N PHE A 46 -1.37 -13.37 -4.18
CA PHE A 46 -0.43 -13.00 -5.24
C PHE A 46 0.82 -13.88 -5.29
N ALA A 47 1.28 -14.41 -4.17
CA ALA A 47 2.40 -15.35 -4.14
C ALA A 47 2.08 -16.64 -4.92
N PHE A 48 0.84 -17.13 -4.82
CA PHE A 48 0.41 -18.33 -5.55
C PHE A 48 -0.04 -18.02 -6.98
N VAL A 49 -0.80 -16.94 -7.18
CA VAL A 49 -1.48 -16.65 -8.45
C VAL A 49 -0.64 -15.78 -9.39
N GLY A 50 0.27 -14.97 -8.87
CA GLY A 50 1.00 -13.94 -9.63
C GLY A 50 1.77 -14.50 -10.83
N LYS A 51 2.48 -15.63 -10.67
CA LYS A 51 3.21 -16.26 -11.78
C LYS A 51 2.28 -16.71 -12.91
N TYR A 52 1.10 -17.23 -12.56
CA TYR A 52 0.11 -17.67 -13.55
C TYR A 52 -0.47 -16.49 -14.33
N ILE A 53 -0.70 -15.37 -13.65
CA ILE A 53 -1.15 -14.13 -14.30
C ILE A 53 -0.11 -13.65 -15.31
N LEU A 54 1.18 -13.60 -14.92
CA LEU A 54 2.24 -13.16 -15.83
C LEU A 54 2.36 -14.06 -17.07
N LEU A 55 2.29 -15.38 -16.87
CA LEU A 55 2.29 -16.35 -17.97
C LEU A 55 1.07 -16.17 -18.90
N PHE A 56 -0.11 -15.87 -18.35
CA PHE A 56 -1.31 -15.59 -19.15
C PHE A 56 -1.14 -14.36 -20.05
N PHE A 57 -0.49 -13.31 -19.55
CA PHE A 57 -0.17 -12.12 -20.35
C PHE A 57 1.07 -12.26 -21.24
N GLY A 58 1.78 -13.40 -21.19
CA GLY A 58 3.03 -13.60 -21.92
C GLY A 58 4.18 -12.72 -21.44
N ILE A 59 4.11 -12.22 -20.20
CA ILE A 59 5.10 -11.32 -19.61
C ILE A 59 6.13 -12.15 -18.84
N SER A 60 7.41 -11.86 -19.04
CA SER A 60 8.48 -12.49 -18.27
C SER A 60 8.64 -11.86 -16.90
N THR A 61 9.15 -12.64 -15.93
CA THR A 61 9.45 -12.12 -14.60
C THR A 61 10.47 -10.97 -14.66
N GLU A 62 11.41 -10.99 -15.60
CA GLU A 62 12.39 -9.91 -15.77
C GLU A 62 11.71 -8.59 -16.21
N ALA A 63 10.73 -8.66 -17.10
CA ALA A 63 9.98 -7.49 -17.55
C ALA A 63 9.17 -6.87 -16.39
N LEU A 64 8.60 -7.69 -15.50
CA LEU A 64 7.92 -7.21 -14.30
C LEU A 64 8.89 -6.50 -13.35
N GLU A 65 10.08 -7.06 -13.12
CA GLU A 65 11.11 -6.44 -12.27
C GLU A 65 11.55 -5.07 -12.81
N LEU A 66 11.79 -4.97 -14.12
CA LEU A 66 12.11 -3.69 -14.78
C LEU A 66 10.98 -2.68 -14.65
N ALA A 67 9.73 -3.09 -14.92
CA ALA A 67 8.56 -2.23 -14.80
C ALA A 67 8.36 -1.74 -13.36
N GLY A 68 8.51 -2.63 -12.37
CA GLY A 68 8.43 -2.30 -10.95
C GLY A 68 9.48 -1.25 -10.55
N GLY A 69 10.73 -1.41 -11.01
CA GLY A 69 11.78 -0.43 -10.79
C GLY A 69 11.48 0.94 -11.42
N LEU A 70 10.95 0.97 -12.65
CA LEU A 70 10.54 2.21 -13.31
C LEU A 70 9.38 2.90 -12.60
N ILE A 71 8.39 2.15 -12.13
CA ILE A 71 7.26 2.70 -11.35
C ILE A 71 7.79 3.32 -10.05
N LEU A 72 8.66 2.64 -9.32
CA LEU A 72 9.27 3.17 -8.09
C LEU A 72 10.06 4.45 -8.34
N LEU A 73 10.83 4.51 -9.44
CA LEU A 73 11.55 5.71 -9.85
C LEU A 73 10.59 6.88 -10.10
N ILE A 74 9.52 6.64 -10.87
CA ILE A 74 8.52 7.66 -11.19
C ILE A 74 7.80 8.13 -9.93
N MET A 75 7.41 7.22 -9.02
CA MET A 75 6.79 7.56 -7.75
C MET A 75 7.72 8.42 -6.89
N GLY A 76 9.00 8.07 -6.80
CA GLY A 76 9.99 8.89 -6.08
C GLY A 76 10.11 10.31 -6.66
N ILE A 77 10.11 10.45 -7.98
CA ILE A 77 10.13 11.76 -8.65
C ILE A 77 8.84 12.54 -8.35
N GLN A 78 7.67 11.89 -8.37
CA GLN A 78 6.39 12.53 -8.04
C GLN A 78 6.38 13.02 -6.59
N MET A 79 6.83 12.22 -5.63
CA MET A 79 6.90 12.60 -4.21
C MET A 79 7.70 13.90 -4.00
N VAL A 80 8.86 14.03 -4.65
CA VAL A 80 9.69 15.25 -4.56
C VAL A 80 9.00 16.46 -5.21
N ARG A 81 8.27 16.26 -6.30
CA ARG A 81 7.59 17.35 -7.03
C ARG A 81 6.30 17.82 -6.36
N GLU A 82 5.55 16.92 -5.72
CA GLU A 82 4.23 17.21 -5.14
C GLU A 82 4.25 17.64 -3.68
N GLY A 83 5.35 17.39 -2.95
CA GLY A 83 5.56 17.91 -1.59
C GLY A 83 4.36 17.67 -0.65
N ASP A 84 4.17 16.41 -0.23
CA ASP A 84 3.29 15.95 0.86
C ASP A 84 2.04 16.80 1.14
N ARG A 85 1.22 17.07 0.11
CA ARG A 85 -0.16 17.50 0.34
C ARG A 85 -0.95 16.28 0.80
N PRO A 86 -1.33 16.17 2.09
CA PRO A 86 -2.11 15.04 2.55
C PRO A 86 -3.45 15.12 1.84
N LYS A 87 -3.72 14.15 0.95
CA LYS A 87 -5.07 13.98 0.40
C LYS A 87 -5.94 13.51 1.57
N SER A 88 -6.54 14.47 2.27
CA SER A 88 -7.60 14.25 3.23
C SER A 88 -8.78 13.63 2.49
N GLN A 89 -8.81 12.31 2.44
CA GLN A 89 -10.00 11.57 2.05
C GLN A 89 -10.90 11.52 3.28
N GLY A 90 -11.55 12.65 3.56
CA GLY A 90 -12.59 12.76 4.56
C GLY A 90 -13.78 11.90 4.14
N GLY A 91 -14.15 10.96 5.00
CA GLY A 91 -15.43 10.27 4.89
C GLY A 91 -16.55 11.29 5.08
N ASN A 92 -17.45 11.36 4.10
CA ASN A 92 -18.75 12.02 4.28
C ASN A 92 -19.54 11.19 5.29
N VAL A 93 -19.46 11.57 6.57
CA VAL A 93 -20.49 11.22 7.55
C VAL A 93 -21.63 12.21 7.30
N GLU A 94 -22.58 11.78 6.48
CA GLU A 94 -23.88 12.43 6.34
C GLU A 94 -24.55 12.44 7.73
N PRO A 95 -24.97 13.60 8.27
CA PRO A 95 -25.72 13.61 9.51
C PRO A 95 -27.10 12.99 9.27
N ASP A 96 -27.41 11.97 10.06
CA ASP A 96 -28.75 11.39 10.21
C ASP A 96 -29.74 12.50 10.61
N VAL A 97 -30.77 12.72 9.77
CA VAL A 97 -31.87 13.68 9.99
C VAL A 97 -33.08 13.00 10.61
#